data_AF-A0A1F5N4Y1-F1
#
_entry.id   AF-A0A1F5N4Y1-F1
#
_cell.length_a   1.000
_cell.length_b   1.000
_cell.length_c   1.000
_cell.angle_alpha   90.00
_cell.angle_beta   90.00
_cell.angle_gamma   90.00
#
_symmetry.space_group_name_H-M   'P 1'
#
loop_
_entity.id
_entity.type
_entity.pdbx_description
1 polymer ?
#
loop_
_entity_poly.entity_id
_entity_poly.type
_entity_poly.pdbx_seq_one_letter_code
_entity_poly.pdbx_strand_id
1 'polypeptide(L)' 'MNKCYFCGGRTKVKKVSVDFRWAGKLFVVENVPVEICDQCGERYYSAEVSKKIDKLVKKQKSSKEPERILEVPVFSWQ' A
#
# COMPACT_ATOMS: atom_id res chain seq x y z
N MET A 1 -0.42 19.38 1.64
CA MET A 1 0.39 19.49 2.88
C MET A 1 1.76 18.93 2.52
N ASN A 2 2.85 19.70 2.64
CA ASN A 2 4.21 19.20 2.33
C ASN A 2 5.03 18.99 3.63
N LYS A 3 4.35 18.70 4.74
CA LYS A 3 4.94 18.61 6.07
C LYS A 3 4.36 17.40 6.80
N CYS A 4 5.23 16.53 7.29
CA CYS A 4 4.88 15.36 8.06
C CYS A 4 4.28 15.80 9.40
N TYR A 5 3.13 15.24 9.74
CA TYR A 5 2.44 15.47 11.01
C TYR A 5 3.26 14.98 12.21
N PHE A 6 4.03 13.90 12.06
CA PHE A 6 4.76 13.27 13.18
C PHE A 6 6.12 13.89 13.46
N CYS A 7 6.93 14.17 12.42
CA CYS A 7 8.30 14.67 12.61
C CYS A 7 8.52 16.10 12.08
N GLY A 8 7.53 16.69 11.41
CA GLY A 8 7.67 18.01 10.78
C GLY A 8 8.56 18.05 9.53
N GLY A 9 9.11 16.92 9.09
CA GLY A 9 9.91 16.79 7.88
C GLY A 9 9.12 16.99 6.58
N ARG A 10 9.81 17.17 5.46
CA ARG A 10 9.17 17.30 4.14
C ARG A 10 8.58 15.98 3.67
N THR A 11 7.43 16.06 3.01
CA THR A 11 6.78 14.91 2.35
C THR A 11 6.84 15.06 0.84
N LYS A 12 6.90 13.94 0.12
CA LYS A 12 6.79 13.91 -1.34
C LYS A 12 6.00 12.70 -1.83
N VAL A 13 5.28 12.86 -2.93
CA VAL A 13 4.60 11.74 -3.60
C VAL A 13 5.64 10.85 -4.29
N LYS A 14 5.55 9.54 -4.02
CA LYS A 14 6.35 8.48 -4.65
C LYS A 14 5.41 7.36 -5.11
N LYS A 15 5.77 6.66 -6.18
CA LYS A 15 5.13 5.40 -6.54
C LYS A 15 5.81 4.28 -5.77
N VAL A 16 5.04 3.53 -4.98
CA VAL A 16 5.55 2.45 -4.14
C VAL A 16 4.65 1.21 -4.24
N SER A 17 5.20 0.07 -3.82
CA SER A 17 4.40 -1.12 -3.56
C SER A 17 3.78 -1.06 -2.18
N VAL A 18 2.50 -1.37 -2.09
CA VAL A 18 1.73 -1.44 -0.86
C VAL A 18 1.31 -2.88 -0.66
N ASP A 19 1.89 -3.54 0.33
CA ASP A 19 1.51 -4.86 0.78
C ASP A 19 0.66 -4.78 2.05
N PHE A 20 -0.42 -5.56 2.10
CA PHE A 20 -1.29 -5.61 3.27
C PHE A 20 -2.07 -6.92 3.32
N ARG A 21 -2.53 -7.30 4.52
CA ARG A 21 -3.36 -8.48 4.71
C ARG A 21 -4.83 -8.11 4.73
N TRP A 22 -5.64 -8.85 3.98
CA TRP A 22 -7.10 -8.74 4.00
C TRP A 22 -7.72 -10.14 3.92
N ALA A 23 -8.69 -10.44 4.79
CA ALA A 23 -9.36 -11.75 4.84
C ALA A 23 -8.39 -12.96 4.81
N GLY A 24 -7.28 -12.88 5.56
CA GLY A 24 -6.29 -13.94 5.67
C GLY A 24 -5.33 -14.08 4.47
N LYS A 25 -5.44 -13.24 3.44
CA LYS A 25 -4.55 -13.25 2.26
C LYS A 25 -3.65 -12.01 2.24
N LEU A 26 -2.42 -12.18 1.77
CA LEU A 26 -1.51 -11.06 1.48
C LEU A 26 -1.82 -10.52 0.09
N PHE A 27 -2.03 -9.21 0.00
CA PHE A 27 -2.21 -8.48 -1.24
C PHE A 27 -1.03 -7.55 -1.45
N VAL A 28 -0.59 -7.42 -2.70
CA VAL A 28 0.41 -6.43 -3.10
C VAL A 28 -0.18 -5.61 -4.23
N VAL A 29 -0.20 -4.29 -4.04
CA VAL A 29 -0.62 -3.32 -5.06
C VAL A 29 0.60 -2.50 -5.46
N GLU A 30 1.02 -2.61 -6.71
CA GLU A 30 2.21 -1.94 -7.23
C GLU A 30 1.87 -0.55 -7.77
N ASN A 31 2.89 0.31 -7.88
CA ASN A 31 2.79 1.65 -8.48
C ASN A 31 1.75 2.59 -7.80
N VAL A 32 1.51 2.41 -6.51
CA VAL A 32 0.57 3.26 -5.76
C VAL A 32 1.22 4.62 -5.49
N PRO A 33 0.59 5.73 -5.88
CA PRO A 33 1.09 7.06 -5.53
C PRO A 33 0.79 7.34 -4.05
N VAL A 34 1.84 7.44 -3.24
CA VAL A 34 1.76 7.67 -1.79
C VAL A 34 2.64 8.86 -1.43
N GLU A 35 2.13 9.75 -0.60
CA GLU A 35 2.94 10.82 -0.03
C GLU A 35 3.76 10.27 1.13
N ILE A 36 5.09 10.36 1.04
CA ILE A 36 6.02 9.77 2.00
C ILE A 36 6.92 10.85 2.59
N CYS A 37 7.10 10.83 3.92
CA CYS A 37 8.09 11.66 4.58
C CYS A 37 9.51 11.18 4.28
N ASP A 38 10.38 12.07 3.82
CA ASP A 38 11.78 11.73 3.51
C ASP A 38 12.68 11.55 4.73
N GLN A 39 12.18 11.88 5.93
CA GLN A 39 12.94 11.74 7.18
C GLN A 39 12.54 10.50 7.97
N CYS A 40 11.25 10.35 8.32
CA CYS A 40 10.79 9.23 9.14
C CYS A 40 10.12 8.09 8.35
N GLY A 41 9.86 8.27 7.05
CA GLY A 41 9.21 7.26 6.21
C GLY A 41 7.70 7.14 6.35
N GLU A 42 7.06 8.03 7.13
CA GLU A 42 5.60 8.06 7.29
C GLU A 42 4.88 8.12 5.94
N ARG A 43 3.78 7.37 5.80
CA ARG A 43 3.05 7.21 4.54
C ARG A 43 1.63 7.76 4.67
N TYR A 44 1.31 8.77 3.86
CA TYR A 44 -0.01 9.37 3.76
C TYR A 44 -0.72 8.89 2.50
N TYR A 45 -1.83 8.17 2.70
CA TYR A 45 -2.71 7.71 1.63
C TYR A 45 -3.89 8.66 1.48
N SER A 46 -4.10 9.17 0.27
CA SER A 46 -5.28 9.99 -0.02
C SER A 46 -6.55 9.13 0.02
N ALA A 47 -7.70 9.77 0.26
CA ALA A 47 -8.99 9.06 0.25
C ALA A 47 -9.26 8.37 -1.10
N GLU A 48 -8.78 8.94 -2.21
CA GLU A 48 -8.89 8.33 -3.54
C GLU A 48 -8.05 7.06 -3.65
N VAL A 49 -6.78 7.12 -3.22
CA VAL A 49 -5.85 5.99 -3.23
C VAL A 49 -6.40 4.85 -2.37
N SER A 50 -6.81 5.14 -1.14
CA SER A 50 -7.39 4.14 -0.23
C SER A 50 -8.64 3.48 -0.84
N LYS A 51 -9.58 4.28 -1.40
CA LYS A 51 -10.78 3.74 -2.07
C LYS A 51 -10.43 2.86 -3.26
N LYS A 52 -9.38 3.18 -4.02
CA LYS A 52 -8.95 2.39 -5.18
C LYS A 52 -8.34 1.05 -4.74
N ILE A 53 -7.49 1.05 -3.71
CA ILE A 53 -6.92 -0.15 -3.10
C ILE A 53 -8.04 -1.06 -2.58
N ASP A 54 -9.00 -0.50 -1.83
CA ASP A 54 -10.16 -1.24 -1.31
C ASP A 54 -10.97 -1.92 -2.43
N LYS A 55 -11.21 -1.19 -3.53
CA LYS A 55 -11.94 -1.74 -4.68
C LYS A 55 -11.20 -2.91 -5.33
N LEU A 56 -9.88 -2.83 -5.47
CA LEU A 56 -9.06 -3.90 -6.05
C LEU A 56 -9.14 -5.18 -5.21
N VAL A 57 -9.13 -5.05 -3.89
CA VAL A 57 -9.12 -6.20 -2.98
C VAL A 57 -10.50 -6.78 -2.72
N LYS A 58 -11.53 -5.94 -2.53
CA LYS A 58 -12.89 -6.39 -2.23
C LYS A 58 -13.64 -6.94 -3.45
N LYS A 59 -13.28 -6.52 -4.67
CA LYS A 59 -13.97 -6.96 -5.92
C LYS A 59 -13.29 -8.12 -6.65
N GLN A 60 -12.41 -8.89 -6.00
CA GLN A 60 -11.72 -10.03 -6.64
C GLN A 60 -12.68 -11.04 -7.31
N LYS A 61 -13.93 -11.15 -6.86
CA LYS A 61 -14.89 -12.10 -7.45
C LYS A 61 -15.42 -11.72 -8.84
N SER A 62 -15.19 -10.50 -9.37
CA SER A 62 -15.93 -10.11 -10.59
C SER A 62 -15.28 -9.14 -11.57
N SER A 63 -14.03 -8.67 -11.42
CA SER A 63 -13.57 -7.63 -12.38
C SER A 63 -12.09 -7.55 -12.76
N LYS A 64 -11.15 -8.22 -12.09
CA LYS A 64 -9.75 -8.23 -12.58
C LYS A 64 -8.92 -9.32 -11.95
N GLU A 65 -8.30 -10.15 -12.78
CA GLU A 65 -7.24 -11.05 -12.37
C GLU A 65 -5.98 -10.23 -12.02
N PRO A 66 -5.16 -10.69 -11.05
CA PRO A 66 -3.92 -10.03 -10.72
C PRO A 66 -2.93 -10.13 -11.87
N GLU A 67 -2.12 -9.09 -12.07
CA GLU A 67 -1.09 -9.07 -13.13
C GLU A 67 -0.01 -10.14 -12.90
N ARG A 68 0.23 -10.49 -11.63
CA ARG A 68 1.09 -11.59 -11.20
C ARG A 68 0.74 -12.02 -9.79
N ILE A 69 1.09 -13.25 -9.44
CA ILE A 69 1.02 -13.78 -8.07
C ILE A 69 2.44 -13.88 -7.51
N LEU A 70 2.59 -13.53 -6.23
CA LEU A 70 3.83 -13.73 -5.48
C LEU A 70 3.72 -15.00 -4.64
N GLU A 71 4.68 -15.90 -4.77
CA GLU A 71 4.88 -17.00 -3.83
C GLU A 71 5.73 -16.48 -2.67
N VAL A 72 5.17 -16.50 -1.46
CA VAL A 72 5.82 -15.93 -0.27
C VAL A 72 6.11 -17.05 0.73
N PRO A 73 7.38 -17.40 0.97
CA PRO A 73 7.74 -18.40 1.97
C PRO A 73 7.44 -17.86 3.37
N VAL A 74 6.87 -18.71 4.23
CA VAL A 74 6.53 -18.38 5.62
C VAL A 74 7.30 -19.31 6.54
N PHE A 75 8.07 -18.71 7.44
CA PHE A 75 8.82 -19.41 8.48
C PHE A 75 8.19 -19.13 9.84
N SER A 76 8.13 -20.14 10.69
CA SER A 76 7.77 -19.98 12.10
C SER A 76 9.01 -19.58 12.90
N TRP A 77 8.88 -18.58 13.77
CA TRP A 77 9.93 -18.23 14.73
C TRP A 77 9.94 -19.28 15.85
N GLN A 78 10.91 -20.19 15.81
CA GLN A 78 11.15 -21.19 16.88
C GLN A 78 12.01 -20.62 17.99
#